data_AF-A0A7W6E9C3-F1
#
_entry.id   AF-A0A7W6E9C3-F1
#
_cell.length_a   1.000
_cell.length_b   1.000
_cell.length_c   1.000
_cell.angle_alpha   90.00
_cell.angle_beta   90.00
_cell.angle_gamma   90.00
#
_symmetry.space_group_name_H-M   'P 1'
#
loop_
_entity.id
_entity.type
_entity.pdbx_description
1 polymer ?
#
loop_
_entity_poly.entity_id
_entity_poly.type
_entity_poly.pdbx_seq_one_letter_code
_entity_poly.pdbx_strand_id
1 'polypeptide(L)'
;MSDTRPNIFSRLAKAGVPDISTLPDEALLSRRQLAGLTGYTEQALRKWTKQGRGPKTVYLEGRPRTTVKAYREWVAGAQQVSA
;
A
#
# COMPACT_ATOMS: atom_id res chain seq x y z
N MET A 1 43.53 10.16 7.30
CA MET A 1 42.91 8.96 6.71
C MET A 1 42.00 8.34 7.75
N SER A 2 40.69 8.56 7.64
CA SER A 2 39.69 7.76 8.34
C SER A 2 38.53 7.54 7.37
N ASP A 3 38.32 6.25 7.13
CA ASP A 3 37.58 5.63 6.05
C ASP A 3 36.06 5.84 6.27
N THR A 4 35.47 6.78 5.54
CA THR A 4 34.01 6.92 5.48
C THR A 4 33.49 5.81 4.59
N ARG A 5 33.24 4.63 5.17
CA ARG A 5 32.57 3.55 4.46
C ARG A 5 31.18 4.04 4.04
N PRO A 6 30.87 4.12 2.74
CA PRO A 6 29.51 4.46 2.33
C PRO A 6 28.58 3.38 2.87
N ASN A 7 27.56 3.80 3.63
CA ASN A 7 26.55 2.90 4.14
C ASN A 7 25.73 2.35 2.96
N ILE A 8 26.12 1.17 2.46
CA ILE A 8 25.51 0.50 1.30
C ILE A 8 24.02 0.21 1.54
N PHE A 9 23.56 0.19 2.80
CA PHE A 9 22.16 0.00 3.17
C PHE A 9 21.29 1.26 2.99
N SER A 10 21.86 2.44 2.73
CA SER A 10 21.11 3.67 2.46
C SER A 10 20.52 3.73 1.04
N ARG A 11 20.80 2.73 0.18
CA ARG A 11 20.23 2.61 -1.17
C ARG A 11 19.03 1.64 -1.26
N LEU A 12 18.43 1.28 -0.12
CA LEU A 12 17.10 0.69 -0.13
C LEU A 12 16.09 1.83 -0.28
N ALA A 13 15.79 2.15 -1.54
CA ALA A 13 14.83 3.17 -1.93
C ALA A 13 13.68 3.24 -0.91
N LYS A 14 13.50 4.42 -0.31
CA LYS A 14 12.26 4.84 0.29
C LYS A 14 11.19 4.55 -0.76
N ALA A 15 10.48 3.42 -0.68
CA ALA A 15 9.32 3.21 -1.53
C ALA A 15 8.34 4.24 -1.02
N GLY A 16 8.38 5.42 -1.65
CA GLY A 16 7.55 6.53 -1.28
C GLY A 16 6.11 6.07 -1.29
N VAL A 17 5.33 6.68 -0.41
CA VAL A 17 3.89 6.61 -0.54
C VAL A 17 3.57 7.06 -1.97
N PRO A 18 3.01 6.19 -2.82
CA PRO A 18 2.82 6.53 -4.22
C PRO A 18 1.72 7.58 -4.33
N ASP A 19 1.85 8.52 -5.25
CA ASP A 19 0.76 9.47 -5.51
C ASP A 19 -0.33 8.76 -6.30
N ILE A 20 -1.40 8.38 -5.61
CA ILE A 20 -2.55 7.67 -6.20
C ILE A 20 -3.21 8.48 -7.30
N SER A 21 -3.14 9.82 -7.25
CA SER A 21 -3.79 10.69 -8.24
C SER A 21 -3.21 10.50 -9.65
N THR A 22 -1.94 10.10 -9.71
CA THR A 22 -1.19 9.96 -10.97
C THR A 22 -1.16 8.53 -11.50
N LEU A 23 -1.53 7.55 -10.67
CA LEU A 23 -1.47 6.15 -11.04
C LEU A 23 -2.71 5.71 -11.83
N PRO A 24 -2.53 4.83 -12.84
CA PRO A 24 -3.65 4.19 -13.54
C PRO A 24 -4.38 3.25 -12.59
N ASP A 25 -5.66 3.01 -12.89
CA ASP A 25 -6.57 2.22 -12.06
C ASP A 25 -6.11 0.76 -11.86
N GLU A 26 -5.42 0.20 -12.86
CA GLU A 26 -4.88 -1.16 -12.87
C GLU A 26 -3.55 -1.27 -12.12
N ALA A 27 -2.94 -0.15 -11.71
CA ALA A 27 -1.67 -0.18 -10.99
C ALA A 27 -1.81 -0.96 -9.67
N LEU A 28 -0.80 -1.79 -9.39
CA LEU A 28 -0.79 -2.68 -8.25
C LEU A 28 -0.06 -2.07 -7.06
N LEU A 29 -0.80 -1.87 -5.98
CA LEU A 29 -0.30 -1.44 -4.70
C LEU A 29 0.13 -2.65 -3.86
N SER A 30 1.32 -2.55 -3.29
CA SER A 30 1.76 -3.41 -2.20
C SER A 30 1.05 -3.06 -0.89
N ARG A 31 1.03 -4.01 0.04
CA ARG A 31 0.54 -3.78 1.41
C ARG A 31 1.29 -2.63 2.11
N ARG A 32 2.59 -2.49 1.88
CA ARG A 32 3.40 -1.40 2.41
C ARG A 32 2.97 -0.03 1.88
N GLN A 33 2.68 0.07 0.59
CA GLN A 33 2.18 1.32 -0.01
C GLN A 33 0.77 1.64 0.49
N LEU A 34 -0.11 0.65 0.59
CA LEU A 34 -1.44 0.80 1.21
C LEU A 34 -1.38 1.31 2.64
N ALA A 35 -0.45 0.79 3.45
CA ALA A 35 -0.22 1.28 4.80
C ALA A 35 0.18 2.76 4.79
N GLY A 36 1.12 3.13 3.91
CA GLY A 36 1.53 4.52 3.71
C GLY A 36 0.41 5.46 3.26
N LEU A 37 -0.54 4.96 2.47
CA LEU A 37 -1.67 5.72 1.95
C LEU A 37 -2.81 5.92 2.96
N THR A 38 -3.04 4.92 3.79
CA THR A 38 -4.18 4.91 4.73
C THR A 38 -3.81 5.38 6.13
N GLY A 39 -2.53 5.38 6.48
CA GLY A 39 -2.07 5.59 7.85
C GLY A 39 -2.25 4.37 8.76
N TYR A 40 -2.83 3.27 8.28
CA TYR A 40 -2.96 2.02 9.04
C TYR A 40 -1.69 1.18 8.96
N THR A 41 -1.47 0.34 9.97
CA THR A 41 -0.33 -0.60 9.98
C THR A 41 -0.54 -1.75 8.98
N GLU A 42 0.55 -2.29 8.42
CA GLU A 42 0.48 -3.47 7.55
C GLU A 42 -0.17 -4.68 8.25
N GLN A 43 0.03 -4.81 9.57
CA GLN A 43 -0.60 -5.87 10.36
C GLN A 43 -2.12 -5.71 10.42
N ALA A 44 -2.63 -4.49 10.63
CA ALA A 44 -4.06 -4.21 10.62
C ALA A 44 -4.67 -4.55 9.26
N LEU A 45 -4.03 -4.09 8.18
CA LEU A 45 -4.47 -4.40 6.81
C LEU A 45 -4.45 -5.91 6.54
N ARG A 46 -3.41 -6.64 6.96
CA ARG A 46 -3.35 -8.10 6.85
C ARG A 46 -4.49 -8.79 7.62
N LYS A 47 -4.79 -8.31 8.83
CA LYS A 47 -5.90 -8.84 9.65
C LYS A 47 -7.24 -8.61 8.95
N TRP A 48 -7.48 -7.42 8.41
CA TRP A 48 -8.72 -7.09 7.70
C TRP A 48 -8.89 -7.91 6.43
N THR A 49 -7.83 -8.09 5.62
CA THR A 49 -7.90 -8.95 4.44
C THR A 49 -8.36 -10.36 4.80
N LYS A 50 -7.86 -10.93 5.91
CA LYS A 50 -8.30 -12.25 6.40
C LYS A 50 -9.75 -12.29 6.88
N GLN A 51 -10.28 -11.16 7.31
CA GLN A 51 -11.66 -10.99 7.77
C GLN A 51 -12.62 -10.59 6.63
N GLY A 52 -12.15 -10.56 5.38
CA GLY A 52 -12.95 -10.09 4.24
C GLY A 52 -13.23 -8.59 4.26
N ARG A 53 -12.46 -7.81 5.01
CA ARG A 53 -12.59 -6.35 5.14
C ARG A 53 -11.51 -5.62 4.36
N GLY A 54 -11.78 -4.36 4.01
CA GLY A 54 -10.83 -3.46 3.34
C GLY A 54 -10.96 -3.50 1.81
N PRO A 55 -9.97 -2.95 1.09
CA PRO A 55 -10.02 -2.89 -0.37
C PRO A 55 -9.85 -4.28 -0.99
N LYS A 56 -10.49 -4.50 -2.14
CA LYS A 56 -10.42 -5.77 -2.86
C LYS A 56 -8.96 -6.10 -3.18
N THR A 57 -8.53 -7.26 -2.71
CA THR A 57 -7.14 -7.72 -2.81
C THR A 57 -7.09 -8.93 -3.74
N VAL A 58 -6.18 -8.89 -4.71
CA VAL A 58 -5.85 -10.01 -5.60
C VAL A 58 -4.52 -10.61 -5.18
N TYR A 59 -4.33 -11.91 -5.43
CA TYR A 59 -3.06 -12.58 -5.16
C TYR A 59 -2.33 -12.80 -6.48
N LEU A 60 -1.13 -12.23 -6.58
CA LEU A 60 -0.24 -12.41 -7.72
C LEU A 60 1.03 -13.07 -7.20
N GLU A 61 1.36 -14.25 -7.74
CA GLU A 61 2.50 -15.06 -7.27
C GLU A 61 2.46 -15.30 -5.75
N GLY A 62 1.27 -15.58 -5.21
CA GLY A 62 1.06 -15.77 -3.76
C GLY A 62 1.19 -14.49 -2.91
N ARG A 63 1.43 -13.32 -3.52
CA ARG A 63 1.58 -12.04 -2.83
C ARG A 63 0.30 -11.21 -2.94
N PRO A 64 -0.22 -10.67 -1.84
CA PRO A 64 -1.40 -9.82 -1.87
C PRO A 64 -1.07 -8.48 -2.53
N ARG A 65 -1.88 -8.11 -3.53
CA ARG A 65 -1.83 -6.85 -4.27
C ARG A 65 -3.22 -6.24 -4.32
N THR A 66 -3.27 -4.92 -4.31
CA THR A 66 -4.53 -4.18 -4.40
C THR A 66 -4.43 -3.23 -5.57
N THR A 67 -5.41 -3.21 -6.46
CA THR A 67 -5.41 -2.23 -7.56
C THR A 67 -5.74 -0.85 -7.03
N VAL A 68 -5.26 0.19 -7.70
CA VAL A 68 -5.62 1.58 -7.40
C VAL A 68 -7.13 1.78 -7.47
N LYS A 69 -7.80 1.18 -8.46
CA LYS A 69 -9.26 1.17 -8.56
C LYS A 69 -9.95 0.61 -7.31
N ALA A 70 -9.55 -0.58 -6.87
CA ALA A 70 -10.14 -1.22 -5.70
C ALA A 70 -9.92 -0.41 -4.41
N TYR A 71 -8.77 0.27 -4.31
CA TYR A 71 -8.51 1.20 -3.23
C TYR A 71 -9.45 2.42 -3.29
N ARG A 72 -9.59 3.06 -4.45
CA ARG A 72 -10.46 4.23 -4.65
C ARG A 72 -11.92 3.89 -4.34
N GLU A 73 -12.43 2.78 -4.86
CA GLU A 73 -13.79 2.28 -4.59
C GLU A 73 -14.02 2.06 -3.09
N TRP A 74 -13.04 1.48 -2.39
CA TRP A 74 -13.13 1.25 -0.95
C TRP A 74 -13.16 2.55 -0.14
N VAL A 75 -12.32 3.53 -0.49
CA VAL A 75 -12.31 4.84 0.18
C VAL A 75 -13.62 5.59 -0.08
N ALA A 76 -14.11 5.59 -1.31
CA ALA A 76 -15.39 6.21 -1.66
C ALA A 76 -16.55 5.58 -0.87
N GLY A 77 -16.60 4.25 -0.77
CA GLY A 77 -17.60 3.55 0.03
C GLY A 77 -17.46 3.80 1.53
N ALA A 78 -16.24 3.98 2.05
CA ALA A 78 -16.03 4.32 3.45
C ALA A 78 -16.50 5.74 3.80
N GLN A 79 -16.35 6.70 2.87
CA GLN A 79 -16.81 8.09 3.05
C GLN A 79 -18.34 8.20 3.06
N GLN A 80 -19.05 7.36 2.29
CA GLN A 80 -20.51 7.38 2.19
C GLN A 80 -21.24 6.91 3.46
N VAL A 81 -20.57 6.22 4.40
CA VAL A 81 -21.17 5.75 5.65
C VAL A 81 -21.16 6.83 6.75
N SER A 82 -20.56 8.00 6.48
CA SER A 82 -20.42 9.11 7.44
C SER A 82 -21.27 10.35 7.13
N ALA A 83 -22.28 10.21 6.26
CA ALA A 83 -23.25 11.25 5.92
C ALA A 83 -24.65 10.84 6.40
#